data_AF-A0A1X2BV72-F1
#
_entry.id   AF-A0A1X2BV72-F1
#
_cell.length_a   1.000
_cell.length_b   1.000
_cell.length_c   1.000
_cell.angle_alpha   90.00
_cell.angle_beta   90.00
_cell.angle_gamma   90.00
#
_symmetry.space_group_name_H-M   'P 1'
#
loop_
_entity.id
_entity.type
_entity.pdbx_description
1 polymer ?
#
loop_
_entity_poly.entity_id
_entity_poly.type
_entity_poly.pdbx_seq_one_letter_code
_entity_poly.pdbx_strand_id
1 'polypeptide(L)' 'MALWREDDPEIFAATIVAAAEQLGVQPLAVEKDYWICEVLRAIVTAHREEIVFKGGTSLEKLRIIQRFSEDLDLLVLGRR' A
#
# COMPACT_ATOMS: atom_id res chain seq x y z
N MET A 1 17.18 -9.43 2.87
CA MET A 1 17.25 -8.84 1.53
C MET A 1 16.97 -7.38 1.73
N ALA A 2 17.93 -6.49 1.46
CA ALA A 2 17.68 -5.06 1.54
C ALA A 2 16.58 -4.71 0.53
N LEU A 3 15.67 -3.83 0.91
CA LEU A 3 14.62 -3.38 0.02
C LEU A 3 15.18 -2.23 -0.80
N TRP A 4 14.89 -2.17 -2.10
CA TRP A 4 15.48 -1.18 -3.03
C TRP A 4 15.39 0.28 -2.54
N ARG A 5 14.36 0.61 -1.76
CA ARG A 5 14.19 1.93 -1.13
C ARG A 5 15.25 2.27 -0.07
N GLU A 6 15.84 1.24 0.54
CA GLU A 6 16.89 1.33 1.56
C GLU A 6 18.27 1.37 0.90
N ASP A 7 18.44 0.70 -0.24
CA ASP A 7 19.66 0.70 -1.03
C ASP A 7 19.92 2.06 -1.70
N ASP A 8 18.86 2.70 -2.23
CA ASP A 8 18.93 3.98 -2.95
C ASP A 8 17.82 4.96 -2.51
N PRO A 9 17.93 5.60 -1.33
CA PRO A 9 16.89 6.49 -0.79
C PRO A 9 16.61 7.72 -1.66
N GLU A 10 17.62 8.23 -2.39
CA GLU A 10 17.44 9.32 -3.35
C GLU A 10 16.58 8.90 -4.56
N ILE A 11 16.81 7.69 -5.07
CA ILE A 11 16.02 7.12 -6.18
C ILE A 11 14.58 6.86 -5.71
N PHE A 12 14.40 6.38 -4.48
CA PHE A 12 13.07 6.20 -3.90
C PHE A 12 12.31 7.53 -3.85
N ALA A 13 12.91 8.58 -3.27
CA ALA A 13 12.29 9.89 -3.19
C ALA A 13 11.96 10.47 -4.58
N ALA A 14 12.88 10.37 -5.55
CA ALA A 14 12.65 10.81 -6.92
C ALA A 14 11.51 10.04 -7.60
N THR A 15 11.41 8.73 -7.35
CA THR A 15 10.34 7.88 -7.89
C THR A 15 8.96 8.28 -7.35
N ILE A 16 8.86 8.58 -6.05
CA ILE A 16 7.63 9.07 -5.44
C ILE A 16 7.18 10.38 -6.10
N VAL A 17 8.10 11.33 -6.31
CA VAL A 17 7.79 12.61 -6.97
C VAL A 17 7.34 12.40 -8.41
N ALA A 18 8.07 11.60 -9.19
CA ALA A 18 7.72 11.33 -10.59
C ALA A 18 6.35 10.64 -10.72
N ALA A 19 6.04 9.68 -9.85
CA ALA A 19 4.73 9.02 -9.82
C ALA A 19 3.61 10.01 -9.44
N ALA A 20 3.85 10.89 -8.48
CA ALA A 20 2.87 11.89 -8.06
C ALA A 20 2.53 12.88 -9.18
N GLU A 21 3.55 13.32 -9.94
CA GLU A 21 3.37 14.15 -11.13
C GLU A 21 2.55 13.44 -12.20
N GLN A 22 2.86 12.18 -12.50
CA GLN A 22 2.12 11.38 -13.50
C GLN A 22 0.67 11.13 -13.10
N LEU A 23 0.41 10.93 -11.81
CA LEU A 23 -0.91 10.62 -11.28
C LEU A 23 -1.74 11.88 -10.96
N GLY A 24 -1.12 13.07 -10.97
CA GLY A 24 -1.78 14.33 -10.61
C GLY A 24 -2.19 14.41 -9.14
N VAL A 25 -1.40 13.80 -8.24
CA VAL A 25 -1.66 13.76 -6.79
C VAL A 25 -0.48 14.33 -6.00
N GLN A 26 -0.66 14.51 -4.69
CA GLN A 26 0.45 14.94 -3.82
C GLN A 26 1.46 13.80 -3.62
N PRO A 27 2.78 14.07 -3.57
CA PRO A 27 3.81 13.07 -3.28
C PRO A 27 3.51 12.23 -2.03
N LEU A 28 2.99 12.88 -0.99
CA LEU A 28 2.59 12.21 0.25
C LEU A 28 1.51 11.13 0.02
N ALA A 29 0.59 11.31 -0.92
CA ALA A 29 -0.42 10.30 -1.23
C ALA A 29 0.22 9.05 -1.85
N VAL A 30 1.18 9.23 -2.76
CA VAL A 30 1.93 8.11 -3.37
C VAL A 30 2.77 7.38 -2.33
N GLU A 31 3.47 8.12 -1.47
CA GLU A 31 4.28 7.52 -0.42
C GLU A 31 3.42 6.70 0.56
N LYS A 32 2.29 7.25 1.01
CA LYS A 32 1.35 6.52 1.86
C LYS A 32 0.79 5.29 1.15
N ASP A 33 0.40 5.40 -0.11
CA ASP A 33 -0.09 4.28 -0.93
C ASP A 33 0.93 3.14 -1.02
N TYR A 34 2.21 3.49 -1.22
CA TYR A 34 3.33 2.55 -1.25
C TYR A 34 3.45 1.78 0.07
N TRP A 35 3.44 2.49 1.21
CA TRP A 35 3.56 1.86 2.53
C TRP A 35 2.37 0.96 2.86
N ILE A 36 1.15 1.37 2.49
CA ILE A 36 -0.06 0.54 2.63
C ILE A 36 0.10 -0.78 1.85
N CYS A 37 0.58 -0.70 0.61
CA CYS A 37 0.83 -1.88 -0.21
C CYS A 37 1.92 -2.79 0.39
N GLU A 38 2.99 -2.22 0.94
CA GLU A 38 4.06 -2.97 1.59
C GLU A 38 3.59 -3.69 2.86
N VAL A 39 2.80 -3.02 3.71
CA VAL A 39 2.19 -3.64 4.90
C VAL A 39 1.26 -4.77 4.47
N LEU A 40 0.38 -4.54 3.49
CA LEU A 40 -0.54 -5.56 2.99
C LEU A 40 0.23 -6.76 2.39
N ARG A 41 1.31 -6.52 1.64
CA ARG A 41 2.19 -7.55 1.09
C ARG A 41 2.80 -8.39 2.21
N ALA A 42 3.35 -7.76 3.25
CA ALA A 42 3.96 -8.47 4.37
C ALA A 42 2.94 -9.37 5.10
N ILE A 43 1.75 -8.81 5.38
CA ILE A 43 0.66 -9.52 6.05
C ILE A 43 0.18 -10.72 5.23
N VAL A 44 -0.12 -10.54 3.94
CA VAL A 44 -0.60 -11.62 3.07
C VAL A 44 0.48 -12.66 2.80
N THR A 45 1.75 -12.28 2.85
CA THR A 45 2.86 -13.24 2.74
C THR A 45 2.92 -14.17 3.95
N ALA A 46 2.65 -13.66 5.16
CA ALA A 46 2.72 -14.42 6.40
C ALA A 46 1.41 -15.16 6.76
N HIS A 47 0.25 -14.57 6.43
CA HIS A 47 -1.06 -14.97 6.98
C HIS A 47 -2.18 -14.98 5.93
N ARG A 48 -1.87 -15.33 4.66
CA ARG A 48 -2.84 -15.29 3.54
C ARG A 48 -4.20 -15.91 3.86
N GLU A 49 -4.21 -17.06 4.51
CA GLU A 49 -5.44 -17.85 4.75
C GLU A 49 -6.20 -17.42 6.01
N GLU A 50 -5.60 -16.55 6.82
CA GLU A 50 -6.13 -16.15 8.12
C GLU A 50 -6.73 -14.74 8.10
N ILE A 51 -6.72 -14.05 6.95
CA ILE A 51 -7.05 -12.62 6.85
C ILE A 51 -7.96 -12.33 5.66
N VAL A 52 -8.95 -11.47 5.88
CA VAL A 52 -9.76 -10.84 4.82
C VAL A 52 -9.47 -9.34 4.81
N PHE A 53 -9.06 -8.83 3.64
CA PHE A 53 -8.94 -7.40 3.40
C PHE A 53 -10.30 -6.82 3.06
N LYS A 54 -10.74 -5.81 3.82
CA LYS A 54 -12.07 -5.19 3.68
C LYS A 54 -11.98 -3.67 3.78
N GLY A 55 -13.14 -3.00 3.84
CA GLY A 55 -13.22 -1.56 4.13
C GLY A 55 -13.04 -0.64 2.92
N GLY A 56 -12.81 0.65 3.19
CA GLY A 56 -12.70 1.68 2.14
C GLY A 56 -11.49 1.45 1.23
N THR A 57 -10.36 1.06 1.82
CA THR A 57 -9.10 0.86 1.10
C THR A 57 -9.16 -0.38 0.21
N SER A 58 -9.87 -1.45 0.59
CA SER A 58 -10.07 -2.58 -0.33
C SER A 58 -10.88 -2.19 -1.57
N LEU A 59 -11.87 -1.30 -1.42
CA LEU A 59 -12.67 -0.80 -2.54
C LEU A 59 -11.86 0.16 -3.43
N GLU A 60 -11.04 1.02 -2.84
CA GLU A 60 -10.12 1.90 -3.55
C GLU A 60 -9.09 1.07 -4.35
N LYS A 61 -8.44 0.07 -3.76
CA LYS A 61 -7.43 -0.76 -4.45
C LYS A 61 -8.01 -1.56 -5.61
N LEU A 62 -9.29 -1.95 -5.53
CA LEU A 62 -10.04 -2.55 -6.63
C LEU A 62 -10.61 -1.53 -7.63
N ARG A 63 -10.30 -0.23 -7.44
CA ARG A 63 -10.78 0.89 -8.26
C ARG A 63 -12.30 0.99 -8.36
N ILE A 64 -13.01 0.48 -7.37
CA ILE A 64 -14.47 0.58 -7.25
C ILE A 64 -14.86 2.00 -6.84
N ILE A 65 -14.03 2.64 -6.02
CA ILE A 65 -14.16 4.05 -5.65
C ILE A 65 -12.88 4.81 -6.04
N GLN A 66 -13.02 6.11 -6.31
CA GLN A 66 -11.91 6.97 -6.75
C GLN A 66 -11.65 8.08 -5.72
N ARG A 67 -11.23 7.68 -4.52
CA ARG A 67 -10.74 8.56 -3.47
C ARG A 67 -9.62 7.85 -2.71
N PHE A 68 -8.60 8.60 -2.30
CA PHE A 68 -7.53 8.04 -1.49
C PHE A 68 -8.07 7.52 -0.15
N SER A 69 -7.60 6.35 0.28
CA SER A 69 -7.97 5.72 1.54
C SER A 69 -6.74 5.18 2.26
N GLU A 70 -6.46 5.72 3.44
CA GLU A 70 -5.23 5.43 4.18
C GLU A 70 -5.32 4.21 5.11
N ASP A 71 -6.54 3.91 5.58
CA ASP A 71 -6.75 2.92 6.64
C ASP A 71 -6.63 1.48 6.14
N LEU A 72 -5.95 0.60 6.88
CA LEU A 72 -5.94 -0.84 6.59
C LEU A 72 -6.94 -1.59 7.44
N ASP A 73 -8.09 -1.86 6.85
CA ASP A 73 -9.19 -2.61 7.43
C ASP A 73 -9.01 -4.13 7.20
N LEU A 74 -8.59 -4.86 8.23
CA LEU A 74 -8.37 -6.30 8.17
C LEU A 74 -9.29 -7.06 9.14
N LEU A 75 -9.91 -8.14 8.66
CA LEU A 75 -10.59 -9.11 9.49
C LEU A 75 -9.68 -10.34 9.67
N VAL A 76 -9.40 -10.70 10.91
CA VAL A 76 -8.62 -11.91 11.24
C VAL A 76 -9.58 -13.06 11.50
N LEU A 77 -9.43 -14.15 10.76
CA LEU A 77 -10.29 -15.34 10.81
C LEU A 77 -9.87 -16.33 11.90
N GLY A 78 -8.62 -16.22 12.41
CA GLY A 78 -8.01 -17.16 13.34
C GLY A 78 -7.59 -18.48 12.68
N ARG A 79 -6.72 -19.25 13.35
CA ARG A 79 -6.40 -20.62 12.91
C ARG A 79 -7.57 -21.55 13.25
N ARG A 80 -8.05 -22.29 12.24
CA ARG A 80 -8.80 -23.52 12.49
C ARG A 80 -7.87 -24.61 12.99
#